data_AF-A0A1F6PD41-F1
#
_entry.id   AF-A0A1F6PD41-F1
#
_cell.length_a   1.000
_cell.length_b   1.000
_cell.length_c   1.000
_cell.angle_alpha   90.00
_cell.angle_beta   90.00
_cell.angle_gamma   90.00
#
_symmetry.space_group_name_H-M   'P 1'
#
loop_
_entity.id
_entity.type
_entity.pdbx_description
1 polymer ?
#
loop_
_entity_poly.entity_id
_entity_poly.type
_entity_poly.pdbx_seq_one_letter_code
_entity_poly.pdbx_strand_id
1 'polypeptide(L)'
;MFNWKQITSHPRLTAVVDVLGAVIFLWWLNHLNVTWELIAWIFSRALFITVLVRFTFYPTGWNRLRHLASLYLFNFGFLLVLLFTEWRGATILADILFIFAPAVSFWLLPARSDTALIDFKPYRRARLALSVLGLSGMWMGIFASITLNIFKVNFWLWLILGALISALTALWWWREYENTLDKKQWLWFGAMFMMILELAWVIYLLPIGYFITGVVMAWFWYCLWIFVRFHLNSAGINWHKQKNFLIINGGWLILLLVFLARWR
;
A
#
# COMPACT_ATOMS: atom_id res chain seq x y z
N MET A 1 -31.86 -20.86 16.22
CA MET A 1 -30.41 -20.60 16.10
C MET A 1 -30.00 -21.07 14.71
N PHE A 2 -30.01 -20.19 13.70
CA PHE A 2 -29.71 -20.56 12.32
C PHE A 2 -28.23 -20.91 12.19
N ASN A 3 -27.94 -22.20 12.03
CA ASN A 3 -26.60 -22.70 11.77
C ASN A 3 -26.29 -22.47 10.29
N TRP A 4 -26.00 -21.21 9.93
CA TRP A 4 -25.45 -20.87 8.64
C TRP A 4 -24.10 -21.56 8.53
N LYS A 5 -24.05 -22.75 7.89
CA LYS A 5 -22.80 -23.27 7.34
C LYS A 5 -22.17 -22.12 6.58
N GLN A 6 -21.02 -21.61 7.05
CA GLN A 6 -20.38 -20.45 6.46
C GLN A 6 -20.13 -20.74 4.98
N ILE A 7 -20.96 -20.18 4.10
CA ILE A 7 -20.74 -20.22 2.67
C ILE A 7 -19.46 -19.41 2.45
N THR A 8 -18.35 -20.12 2.30
CA THR A 8 -17.04 -19.54 2.06
C THR A 8 -16.72 -19.71 0.58
N SER A 9 -16.53 -18.59 -0.09
CA SER A 9 -16.11 -18.57 -1.49
C SER A 9 -14.63 -18.94 -1.60
N HIS A 10 -14.31 -19.65 -2.68
CA HIS A 10 -12.93 -19.98 -3.01
C HIS A 10 -12.15 -18.70 -3.34
N PRO A 11 -10.89 -18.50 -2.85
CA PRO A 11 -10.16 -17.24 -3.05
C PRO A 11 -9.99 -16.80 -4.50
N ARG A 12 -9.81 -17.77 -5.42
CA ARG A 12 -9.76 -17.49 -6.87
C ARG A 12 -11.07 -16.95 -7.43
N LEU A 13 -12.22 -17.41 -6.93
CA LEU A 13 -13.51 -16.85 -7.32
C LEU A 13 -13.63 -15.42 -6.80
N THR A 14 -13.24 -15.16 -5.54
CA THR A 14 -13.18 -13.79 -5.00
C THR A 14 -12.30 -12.88 -5.85
N ALA A 15 -11.13 -13.35 -6.30
CA ALA A 15 -10.25 -12.58 -7.16
C ALA A 15 -10.93 -12.16 -8.47
N VAL A 16 -11.66 -13.08 -9.13
CA VAL A 16 -12.42 -12.76 -10.36
C VAL A 16 -13.54 -11.76 -10.08
N VAL A 17 -14.28 -11.93 -8.98
CA VAL A 17 -15.33 -10.99 -8.57
C VAL A 17 -14.75 -9.61 -8.27
N ASP A 18 -13.57 -9.53 -7.65
CA ASP A 18 -12.88 -8.27 -7.37
C ASP A 18 -12.42 -7.57 -8.66
N VAL A 19 -11.92 -8.30 -9.66
CA VAL A 19 -11.60 -7.74 -10.98
C VAL A 19 -12.85 -7.10 -11.61
N LEU A 20 -13.96 -7.83 -11.68
CA LEU A 20 -15.21 -7.32 -12.24
C LEU A 20 -15.72 -6.11 -11.47
N GLY A 21 -15.70 -6.19 -10.13
CA GLY A 21 -16.05 -5.08 -9.27
C GLY A 21 -15.16 -3.87 -9.50
N ALA A 22 -13.84 -4.04 -9.57
CA ALA A 22 -12.89 -2.95 -9.79
C ALA A 22 -13.12 -2.25 -11.13
N VAL A 23 -13.45 -2.98 -12.21
CA VAL A 23 -13.82 -2.39 -13.50
C VAL A 23 -15.09 -1.55 -13.39
N ILE A 24 -16.12 -2.04 -12.69
CA ILE A 24 -17.37 -1.27 -12.45
C ILE A 24 -17.07 -0.01 -11.64
N PHE A 25 -16.25 -0.11 -10.59
CA PHE A 25 -15.87 1.04 -9.77
C PHE A 25 -15.02 2.05 -10.55
N LEU A 26 -14.10 1.62 -11.42
CA LEU A 26 -13.36 2.54 -12.29
C LEU A 26 -14.28 3.24 -13.29
N TRP A 27 -15.21 2.50 -13.89
CA TRP A 27 -16.23 3.10 -14.76
C TRP A 27 -17.04 4.16 -14.01
N TRP A 28 -17.53 3.84 -12.80
CA TRP A 28 -18.26 4.81 -11.97
C TRP A 28 -17.40 6.03 -11.60
N LEU A 29 -16.12 5.83 -11.26
CA LEU A 29 -15.18 6.91 -10.93
C LEU A 29 -15.05 7.92 -12.08
N ASN A 30 -15.03 7.44 -13.33
CA ASN A 30 -14.93 8.28 -14.53
C ASN A 30 -16.23 9.04 -14.89
N HIS A 31 -17.34 8.75 -14.20
CA HIS A 31 -18.64 9.41 -14.43
C HIS A 31 -19.07 10.27 -13.24
N LEU A 32 -18.18 10.52 -12.27
CA LEU A 32 -18.48 11.39 -11.14
C LEU A 32 -18.54 12.85 -11.60
N ASN A 33 -19.64 13.52 -11.28
CA ASN A 33 -19.85 14.94 -11.54
C ASN A 33 -19.80 15.79 -10.27
N VAL A 34 -20.09 15.20 -9.11
CA VAL A 34 -20.22 15.94 -7.84
C VAL A 34 -19.42 15.29 -6.71
N THR A 35 -18.86 16.11 -5.82
CA THR A 35 -18.01 15.65 -4.70
C THR A 35 -18.69 14.64 -3.76
N TRP A 36 -20.01 14.73 -3.55
CA TRP A 36 -20.70 13.74 -2.72
C TRP A 36 -20.72 12.35 -3.36
N GLU A 37 -20.69 12.27 -4.69
CA GLU A 37 -20.63 10.99 -5.42
C GLU A 37 -19.27 10.32 -5.19
N LEU A 38 -18.18 11.10 -5.05
CA LEU A 38 -16.87 10.57 -4.65
C LEU A 38 -16.91 9.97 -3.25
N ILE A 39 -17.58 10.64 -2.30
CA ILE A 39 -17.76 10.10 -0.94
C ILE A 39 -18.55 8.79 -0.99
N ALA A 40 -19.67 8.77 -1.72
CA ALA A 40 -20.47 7.56 -1.92
C ALA A 40 -19.66 6.44 -2.57
N TRP A 41 -18.84 6.76 -3.57
CA TRP A 41 -17.92 5.83 -4.23
C TRP A 41 -16.94 5.20 -3.24
N ILE A 42 -16.31 6.00 -2.38
CA ILE A 42 -15.35 5.52 -1.35
C ILE A 42 -16.03 4.53 -0.40
N PHE A 43 -17.20 4.89 0.13
CA PHE A 43 -17.94 4.03 1.05
C PHE A 43 -18.40 2.74 0.38
N SER A 44 -18.93 2.82 -0.84
CA SER A 44 -19.36 1.63 -1.60
C SER A 44 -18.19 0.71 -1.93
N ARG A 45 -17.02 1.24 -2.31
CA ARG A 45 -15.83 0.43 -2.57
C ARG A 45 -15.32 -0.23 -1.29
N ALA A 46 -15.28 0.49 -0.18
CA ALA A 46 -14.88 -0.06 1.11
C ALA A 46 -15.84 -1.17 1.59
N LEU A 47 -17.15 -0.96 1.43
CA LEU A 47 -18.18 -1.96 1.75
C LEU A 47 -18.02 -3.20 0.87
N PHE A 48 -17.85 -3.02 -0.45
CA PHE A 48 -17.63 -4.12 -1.39
C PHE A 48 -16.44 -4.99 -0.98
N ILE A 49 -15.30 -4.38 -0.68
CA ILE A 49 -14.10 -5.11 -0.25
C ILE A 49 -14.33 -5.83 1.09
N THR A 50 -15.03 -5.20 2.03
CA THR A 50 -15.39 -5.84 3.31
C THR A 50 -16.22 -7.09 3.08
N VAL A 51 -17.21 -7.01 2.20
CA VAL A 51 -18.07 -8.13 1.82
C VAL A 51 -17.22 -9.24 1.22
N LEU A 52 -16.34 -8.93 0.26
CA LEU A 52 -15.44 -9.93 -0.32
C LEU A 52 -14.60 -10.62 0.76
N VAL A 53 -13.87 -9.86 1.58
CA VAL A 53 -13.01 -10.41 2.65
C VAL A 53 -13.82 -11.24 3.66
N ARG A 54 -15.05 -10.84 3.97
CA ARG A 54 -15.92 -11.57 4.91
C ARG A 54 -16.34 -12.94 4.37
N PHE A 55 -16.62 -13.03 3.07
CA PHE A 55 -17.09 -14.24 2.40
C PHE A 55 -16.00 -15.10 1.78
N THR A 56 -14.73 -14.65 1.73
CA THR A 56 -13.61 -15.50 1.30
C THR A 56 -13.17 -16.46 2.39
N PHE A 57 -12.79 -17.67 2.00
CA PHE A 57 -12.12 -18.62 2.89
C PHE A 57 -10.74 -18.10 3.33
N TYR A 58 -10.44 -18.18 4.63
CA TYR A 58 -9.11 -17.92 5.18
C TYR A 58 -8.65 -19.13 6.01
N PRO A 59 -7.40 -19.60 5.82
CA PRO A 59 -6.82 -20.66 6.65
C PRO A 59 -6.79 -20.30 8.14
N THR A 60 -6.89 -21.32 8.99
CA THR A 60 -6.84 -21.20 10.45
C THR A 60 -5.52 -20.55 10.90
N GLY A 61 -5.60 -19.53 11.74
CA GLY A 61 -4.43 -18.79 12.24
C GLY A 61 -4.10 -17.49 11.49
N TRP A 62 -4.78 -17.19 10.38
CA TRP A 62 -4.60 -15.92 9.66
C TRP A 62 -5.67 -14.89 10.01
N ASN A 63 -5.22 -13.64 10.19
CA ASN A 63 -6.09 -12.54 10.56
C ASN A 63 -6.66 -11.83 9.31
N ARG A 64 -7.97 -11.99 9.10
CA ARG A 64 -8.72 -11.36 8.00
C ARG A 64 -8.62 -9.83 8.02
N LEU A 65 -8.57 -9.23 9.23
CA LEU A 65 -8.48 -7.78 9.40
C LEU A 65 -7.18 -7.23 8.84
N ARG A 66 -6.09 -8.01 8.87
CA ARG A 66 -4.81 -7.60 8.29
C ARG A 66 -4.90 -7.52 6.77
N HIS A 67 -5.56 -8.48 6.12
CA HIS A 67 -5.78 -8.39 4.68
C HIS A 67 -6.68 -7.21 4.32
N LEU A 68 -7.77 -7.03 5.07
CA LEU A 68 -8.69 -5.90 4.90
C LEU A 68 -7.97 -4.55 5.04
N ALA A 69 -7.12 -4.40 6.05
CA ALA A 69 -6.33 -3.18 6.26
C ALA A 69 -5.39 -2.88 5.08
N SER A 70 -4.71 -3.89 4.52
CA SER A 70 -3.87 -3.68 3.32
C SER A 70 -4.69 -3.27 2.10
N LEU A 71 -5.90 -3.83 1.95
CA LEU A 71 -6.79 -3.48 0.86
C LEU A 71 -7.33 -2.05 1.01
N TYR A 72 -7.68 -1.63 2.22
CA TYR A 72 -8.09 -0.25 2.47
C TYR A 72 -6.96 0.75 2.27
N LEU A 73 -5.77 0.45 2.80
CA LEU A 73 -4.58 1.28 2.59
C LEU A 73 -4.29 1.43 1.10
N PHE A 74 -4.33 0.32 0.35
CA PHE A 74 -4.20 0.33 -1.10
C PHE A 74 -5.29 1.16 -1.75
N ASN A 75 -6.58 0.85 -1.57
CA ASN A 75 -7.67 1.51 -2.28
C ASN A 75 -7.71 3.02 -2.01
N PHE A 76 -7.46 3.45 -0.76
CA PHE A 76 -7.41 4.87 -0.44
C PHE A 76 -6.20 5.56 -1.09
N GLY A 77 -5.00 4.98 -0.94
CA GLY A 77 -3.80 5.53 -1.58
C GLY A 77 -3.92 5.58 -3.10
N PHE A 78 -4.45 4.52 -3.70
CA PHE A 78 -4.58 4.39 -5.14
C PHE A 78 -5.69 5.27 -5.72
N LEU A 79 -6.76 5.54 -4.97
CA LEU A 79 -7.73 6.58 -5.33
C LEU A 79 -7.05 7.94 -5.47
N LEU A 80 -6.14 8.30 -4.56
CA LEU A 80 -5.38 9.55 -4.67
C LEU A 80 -4.48 9.55 -5.92
N VAL A 81 -3.94 8.40 -6.32
CA VAL A 81 -3.23 8.26 -7.60
C VAL A 81 -4.16 8.59 -8.77
N LEU A 82 -5.34 7.97 -8.82
CA LEU A 82 -6.29 8.18 -9.91
C LEU A 82 -6.82 9.62 -9.98
N LEU A 83 -7.02 10.28 -8.84
CA LEU A 83 -7.53 11.65 -8.77
C LEU A 83 -6.51 12.70 -9.22
N PHE A 84 -5.21 12.49 -8.93
CA PHE A 84 -4.18 13.51 -9.19
C PHE A 84 -3.23 13.16 -10.33
N THR A 85 -3.33 12.00 -10.97
CA THR A 85 -2.45 11.65 -12.10
C THR A 85 -3.01 12.17 -13.41
N GLU A 86 -2.31 13.12 -14.03
CA GLU A 86 -2.67 13.67 -15.35
C GLU A 86 -1.99 12.93 -16.52
N TRP A 87 -0.88 12.24 -16.27
CA TRP A 87 -0.14 11.58 -17.33
C TRP A 87 -0.84 10.28 -17.77
N ARG A 88 -1.38 10.28 -18.99
CA ARG A 88 -2.12 9.14 -19.58
C ARG A 88 -1.46 7.78 -19.39
N GLY A 89 -0.13 7.70 -19.53
CA GLY A 89 0.62 6.46 -19.32
C GLY A 89 0.54 5.95 -17.87
N ALA A 90 0.71 6.85 -16.90
CA ALA A 90 0.54 6.52 -15.49
C ALA A 90 -0.91 6.25 -15.12
N THR A 91 -1.89 6.94 -15.72
CA THR A 91 -3.31 6.66 -15.50
C THR A 91 -3.68 5.25 -15.97
N ILE A 92 -3.26 4.84 -17.17
CA ILE A 92 -3.49 3.47 -17.67
C ILE A 92 -2.83 2.44 -16.76
N LEU A 93 -1.58 2.68 -16.35
CA LEU A 93 -0.88 1.80 -15.41
C LEU A 93 -1.61 1.73 -14.06
N ALA A 94 -2.12 2.87 -13.59
CA ALA A 94 -2.90 2.96 -12.38
C ALA A 94 -4.19 2.13 -12.51
N ASP A 95 -4.97 2.30 -13.57
CA ASP A 95 -6.18 1.51 -13.80
C ASP A 95 -5.90 0.00 -13.77
N ILE A 96 -4.85 -0.43 -14.45
CA ILE A 96 -4.41 -1.84 -14.46
C ILE A 96 -4.06 -2.31 -13.03
N LEU A 97 -3.26 -1.53 -12.29
CA LEU A 97 -2.88 -1.89 -10.92
C LEU A 97 -4.08 -1.89 -9.97
N PHE A 98 -5.01 -0.95 -10.12
CA PHE A 98 -6.24 -0.88 -9.32
C PHE A 98 -7.12 -2.12 -9.52
N ILE A 99 -7.22 -2.62 -10.75
CA ILE A 99 -7.98 -3.84 -11.08
C ILE A 99 -7.27 -5.08 -10.57
N PHE A 100 -5.98 -5.25 -10.91
CA PHE A 100 -5.32 -6.53 -10.73
C PHE A 100 -4.58 -6.71 -9.40
N ALA A 101 -4.06 -5.66 -8.77
CA ALA A 101 -3.25 -5.83 -7.56
C ALA A 101 -4.07 -6.42 -6.39
N PRO A 102 -5.29 -5.94 -6.08
CA PRO A 102 -6.18 -6.57 -5.11
C PRO A 102 -6.57 -8.00 -5.49
N ALA A 103 -6.89 -8.25 -6.76
CA ALA A 103 -7.24 -9.58 -7.24
C ALA A 103 -6.09 -10.59 -7.07
N VAL A 104 -4.85 -10.17 -7.31
CA VAL A 104 -3.64 -11.00 -7.09
C VAL A 104 -3.48 -11.38 -5.62
N SER A 105 -3.82 -10.49 -4.67
CA SER A 105 -3.72 -10.84 -3.25
C SER A 105 -4.75 -11.89 -2.84
N PHE A 106 -5.96 -11.88 -3.42
CA PHE A 106 -6.94 -12.97 -3.25
C PHE A 106 -6.53 -14.25 -3.98
N TRP A 107 -5.97 -14.13 -5.18
CA TRP A 107 -5.56 -15.29 -5.98
C TRP A 107 -4.44 -16.09 -5.29
N LEU A 108 -3.50 -15.41 -4.67
CA LEU A 108 -2.37 -16.01 -3.96
C LEU A 108 -2.73 -16.50 -2.56
N LEU A 109 -3.95 -16.26 -2.07
CA LEU A 109 -4.41 -16.76 -0.79
C LEU A 109 -4.57 -18.30 -0.85
N PRO A 110 -3.92 -19.07 0.05
CA PRO A 110 -4.02 -20.53 0.02
C PRO A 110 -5.45 -21.02 0.26
N ALA A 111 -5.91 -21.92 -0.61
CA ALA A 111 -7.27 -22.45 -0.60
C ALA A 111 -7.44 -23.70 0.28
N ARG A 112 -6.36 -24.22 0.88
CA ARG A 112 -6.35 -25.44 1.70
C ARG A 112 -5.66 -25.16 3.03
N SER A 113 -6.23 -25.70 4.12
CA SER A 113 -5.71 -25.59 5.50
C SER A 113 -4.36 -26.28 5.70
N ASP A 114 -4.07 -27.30 4.89
CA ASP A 114 -2.95 -28.23 5.13
C ASP A 114 -1.66 -27.81 4.40
N THR A 115 -1.64 -26.58 3.87
CA THR A 115 -0.50 -26.06 3.12
C THR A 115 0.62 -25.64 4.07
N ALA A 116 1.86 -25.97 3.70
CA ALA A 116 3.03 -25.68 4.52
C ALA A 116 3.21 -24.15 4.66
N LEU A 117 3.83 -23.69 5.75
CA LEU A 117 4.15 -22.28 5.99
C LEU A 117 4.89 -21.58 4.83
N ILE A 118 5.57 -22.37 3.97
CA ILE A 118 6.28 -21.92 2.77
C ILE A 118 5.30 -21.36 1.71
N ASP A 119 4.12 -21.95 1.57
CA ASP A 119 3.12 -21.59 0.57
C ASP A 119 2.47 -20.21 0.83
N PHE A 120 2.62 -19.68 2.04
CA PHE A 120 2.09 -18.38 2.44
C PHE A 120 3.01 -17.19 2.10
N LYS A 121 4.26 -17.47 1.70
CA LYS A 121 5.24 -16.42 1.39
C LYS A 121 4.84 -15.53 0.21
N PRO A 122 4.29 -16.05 -0.91
CA PRO A 122 3.81 -15.22 -2.01
C PRO A 122 2.66 -14.30 -1.60
N TYR A 123 1.66 -14.82 -0.89
CA TYR A 123 0.52 -14.04 -0.38
C TYR A 123 0.96 -12.87 0.50
N ARG A 124 1.88 -13.13 1.45
CA ARG A 124 2.41 -12.09 2.34
C ARG A 124 3.13 -10.99 1.57
N ARG A 125 3.89 -11.35 0.53
CA ARG A 125 4.58 -10.41 -0.35
C ARG A 125 3.61 -9.58 -1.19
N ALA A 126 2.54 -10.18 -1.70
CA ALA A 126 1.50 -9.47 -2.44
C ALA A 126 0.80 -8.42 -1.57
N ARG A 127 0.46 -8.77 -0.32
CA ARG A 127 -0.09 -7.80 0.63
C ARG A 127 0.89 -6.67 0.98
N LEU A 128 2.18 -6.97 1.10
CA LEU A 128 3.19 -5.95 1.33
C LEU A 128 3.27 -5.00 0.12
N ALA A 129 3.22 -5.53 -1.10
CA ALA A 129 3.16 -4.72 -2.31
C ALA A 129 1.93 -3.81 -2.34
N LEU A 130 0.75 -4.30 -1.93
CA LEU A 130 -0.46 -3.46 -1.77
C LEU A 130 -0.22 -2.30 -0.80
N SER A 131 0.45 -2.54 0.33
CA SER A 131 0.76 -1.50 1.30
C SER A 131 1.76 -0.47 0.76
N VAL A 132 2.78 -0.93 0.03
CA VAL A 132 3.76 -0.04 -0.63
C VAL A 132 3.08 0.85 -1.67
N LEU A 133 2.23 0.27 -2.53
CA LEU A 133 1.47 1.01 -3.54
C LEU A 133 0.46 1.98 -2.90
N GLY A 134 -0.19 1.57 -1.81
CA GLY A 134 -1.05 2.44 -1.02
C GLY A 134 -0.29 3.63 -0.44
N LEU A 135 0.87 3.39 0.19
CA LEU A 135 1.71 4.45 0.73
C LEU A 135 2.25 5.40 -0.34
N SER A 136 2.65 4.89 -1.52
CA SER A 136 3.08 5.77 -2.62
C SER A 136 1.97 6.70 -3.07
N GLY A 137 0.73 6.18 -3.17
CA GLY A 137 -0.43 6.97 -3.54
C GLY A 137 -0.84 7.99 -2.47
N MET A 138 -0.74 7.61 -1.19
CA MET A 138 -0.96 8.53 -0.08
C MET A 138 0.05 9.69 -0.07
N TRP A 139 1.35 9.40 -0.19
CA TRP A 139 2.37 10.45 -0.25
C TRP A 139 2.21 11.36 -1.47
N MET A 140 1.88 10.77 -2.63
CA MET A 140 1.55 11.53 -3.82
C MET A 140 0.36 12.48 -3.57
N GLY A 141 -0.73 11.99 -2.99
CA GLY A 141 -1.91 12.81 -2.68
C GLY A 141 -1.61 13.91 -1.65
N ILE A 142 -0.75 13.63 -0.66
CA ILE A 142 -0.28 14.63 0.31
C ILE A 142 0.50 15.74 -0.42
N PHE A 143 1.50 15.39 -1.23
CA PHE A 143 2.28 16.39 -1.96
C PHE A 143 1.46 17.15 -3.00
N ALA A 144 0.51 16.50 -3.66
CA ALA A 144 -0.46 17.14 -4.55
C ALA A 144 -1.32 18.14 -3.78
N SER A 145 -1.85 17.75 -2.62
CA SER A 145 -2.67 18.61 -1.75
C SER A 145 -1.90 19.85 -1.28
N ILE A 146 -0.62 19.70 -0.93
CA ILE A 146 0.26 20.80 -0.55
C ILE A 146 0.55 21.70 -1.76
N THR A 147 0.98 21.13 -2.88
CA THR A 147 1.41 21.89 -4.06
C THR A 147 0.26 22.66 -4.69
N LEU A 148 -0.90 22.02 -4.84
CA LEU A 148 -2.08 22.57 -5.48
C LEU A 148 -2.95 23.36 -4.50
N ASN A 149 -2.58 23.39 -3.21
CA ASN A 149 -3.31 24.07 -2.14
C ASN A 149 -4.82 23.72 -2.11
N ILE A 150 -5.13 22.42 -2.31
CA ILE A 150 -6.50 21.91 -2.41
C ILE A 150 -7.26 22.13 -1.09
N PHE A 151 -6.57 21.84 0.01
CA PHE A 151 -7.09 22.02 1.36
C PHE A 151 -6.26 23.09 2.05
N LYS A 152 -6.92 24.11 2.63
CA LYS A 152 -6.30 25.17 3.44
C LYS A 152 -5.85 24.64 4.80
N VAL A 153 -4.97 23.64 4.79
CA VAL A 153 -4.47 22.93 5.96
C VAL A 153 -2.98 23.22 6.10
N ASN A 154 -2.49 23.29 7.34
CA ASN A 154 -1.09 23.55 7.63
C ASN A 154 -0.17 22.49 6.98
N PHE A 155 0.88 22.93 6.31
CA PHE A 155 1.93 22.11 5.70
C PHE A 155 2.46 21.00 6.62
N TRP A 156 2.82 21.35 7.86
CA TRP A 156 3.38 20.39 8.82
C TRP A 156 2.39 19.33 9.24
N LEU A 157 1.09 19.66 9.30
CA LEU A 157 0.06 18.68 9.65
C LEU A 157 0.01 17.57 8.61
N TRP A 158 0.10 17.91 7.32
CA TRP A 158 0.15 16.93 6.25
C TRP A 158 1.36 16.01 6.36
N LEU A 159 2.56 16.56 6.59
CA LEU A 159 3.77 15.76 6.73
C LEU A 159 3.73 14.84 7.97
N ILE A 160 3.25 15.36 9.11
CA ILE A 160 3.10 14.59 10.35
C ILE A 160 2.13 13.44 10.15
N LEU A 161 0.97 13.67 9.52
CA LEU A 161 0.00 12.61 9.24
C LEU A 161 0.57 11.55 8.31
N GLY A 162 1.22 11.95 7.21
CA GLY A 162 1.88 11.02 6.29
C GLY A 162 2.97 10.18 6.96
N ALA A 163 3.81 10.81 7.77
CA ALA A 163 4.86 10.14 8.52
C ALA A 163 4.30 9.16 9.56
N LEU A 164 3.23 9.54 10.26
CA LEU A 164 2.56 8.69 11.24
C LEU A 164 1.94 7.45 10.57
N ILE A 165 1.19 7.62 9.48
CA ILE A 165 0.61 6.50 8.72
C ILE A 165 1.71 5.56 8.21
N SER A 166 2.82 6.13 7.71
CA SER A 166 3.97 5.37 7.24
C SER A 166 4.64 4.57 8.36
N ALA A 167 4.87 5.18 9.52
CA ALA A 167 5.45 4.50 10.68
C ALA A 167 4.52 3.42 11.24
N LEU A 168 3.21 3.68 11.30
CA LEU A 168 2.21 2.70 11.75
C LEU A 168 2.16 1.50 10.79
N THR A 169 2.24 1.74 9.50
CA THR A 169 2.31 0.68 8.48
C THR A 169 3.60 -0.14 8.64
N ALA A 170 4.73 0.50 8.94
CA ALA A 170 6.00 -0.19 9.18
C ALA A 170 5.93 -1.10 10.42
N LEU A 171 5.42 -0.56 11.54
CA LEU A 171 5.21 -1.31 12.77
C LEU A 171 4.26 -2.50 12.56
N TRP A 172 3.16 -2.28 11.85
CA TRP A 172 2.23 -3.35 11.51
C TRP A 172 2.92 -4.47 10.72
N TRP A 173 3.75 -4.13 9.74
CA TRP A 173 4.49 -5.12 8.97
C TRP A 173 5.60 -5.80 9.76
N TRP A 174 6.31 -5.11 10.66
CA TRP A 174 7.27 -5.78 11.56
C TRP A 174 6.57 -6.85 12.41
N ARG A 175 5.40 -6.55 12.97
CA ARG A 175 4.58 -7.54 13.72
C ARG A 175 4.15 -8.74 12.88
N GLU A 176 4.03 -8.59 11.57
CA GLU A 176 3.70 -9.70 10.66
C GLU A 176 4.89 -10.65 10.45
N TYR A 177 6.11 -10.16 10.64
CA TYR A 177 7.35 -10.93 10.49
C TYR A 177 7.94 -11.41 11.82
N GLU A 178 7.68 -10.70 12.92
CA GLU A 178 8.20 -10.95 14.27
C GLU A 178 7.03 -10.90 15.25
N ASN A 179 6.55 -12.07 15.69
CA ASN A 179 5.26 -12.23 16.37
C ASN A 179 5.13 -11.47 17.73
N THR A 180 6.19 -10.89 18.30
CA THR A 180 6.18 -10.24 19.62
C THR A 180 6.47 -8.74 19.55
N LEU A 181 5.65 -7.95 20.26
CA LEU A 181 5.84 -6.51 20.42
C LEU A 181 6.85 -6.24 21.55
N ASP A 182 8.09 -5.94 21.17
CA ASP A 182 9.14 -5.59 22.12
C ASP A 182 9.30 -4.08 22.26
N LYS A 183 9.84 -3.62 23.41
CA LYS A 183 10.20 -2.20 23.63
C LYS A 183 11.08 -1.65 22.50
N LYS A 184 11.94 -2.51 21.92
CA LYS A 184 12.79 -2.17 20.78
C LYS A 184 11.97 -1.76 19.54
N GLN A 185 10.85 -2.43 19.26
CA GLN A 185 10.00 -2.11 18.10
C GLN A 185 9.34 -0.73 18.25
N TRP A 186 8.94 -0.34 19.47
CA TRP A 186 8.39 1.00 19.73
C TRP A 186 9.43 2.12 19.57
N LEU A 187 10.67 1.87 19.99
CA LEU A 187 11.78 2.80 19.75
C LEU A 187 12.01 3.00 18.24
N TRP A 188 12.03 1.90 17.49
CA TRP A 188 12.19 1.94 16.03
C TRP A 188 10.98 2.55 15.31
N PHE A 189 9.77 2.41 15.85
CA PHE A 189 8.59 3.13 15.36
C PHE A 189 8.78 4.64 15.48
N GLY A 190 9.25 5.14 16.63
CA GLY A 190 9.55 6.56 16.82
C GLY A 190 10.68 7.05 15.90
N ALA A 191 11.75 6.28 15.77
CA ALA A 191 12.84 6.59 14.83
C ALA A 191 12.34 6.62 13.38
N MET A 192 11.53 5.66 12.96
CA MET A 192 10.93 5.61 11.63
C MET A 192 10.05 6.83 11.36
N PHE A 193 9.23 7.23 12.33
CA PHE A 193 8.42 8.44 12.22
C PHE A 193 9.29 9.68 11.97
N MET A 194 10.33 9.89 12.77
CA MET A 194 11.23 11.05 12.62
C MET A 194 12.00 11.02 11.30
N MET A 195 12.54 9.87 10.90
CA MET A 195 13.25 9.71 9.63
C MET A 195 12.35 9.99 8.42
N ILE A 196 11.11 9.48 8.44
CA ILE A 196 10.17 9.71 7.35
C ILE A 196 9.69 11.16 7.32
N LEU A 197 9.50 11.80 8.48
CA LEU A 197 9.12 13.21 8.55
C LEU A 197 10.20 14.12 7.96
N GLU A 198 11.45 13.92 8.36
CA GLU A 198 12.60 14.66 7.85
C GLU A 198 12.77 14.42 6.34
N LEU A 199 12.70 13.16 5.91
CA LEU A 199 12.79 12.80 4.50
C LEU A 199 11.67 13.44 3.67
N ALA A 200 10.44 13.47 4.18
CA ALA A 200 9.32 14.10 3.49
C ALA A 200 9.53 15.60 3.30
N TRP A 201 10.09 16.28 4.31
CA TRP A 201 10.46 17.68 4.23
C TRP A 201 11.58 17.92 3.20
N VAL A 202 12.65 17.11 3.22
CA VAL A 202 13.75 17.21 2.24
C VAL A 202 13.25 16.96 0.81
N ILE A 203 12.44 15.91 0.60
CA ILE A 203 11.91 15.57 -0.73
C ILE A 203 10.94 16.63 -1.23
N TYR A 204 10.19 17.30 -0.35
CA TYR A 204 9.33 18.42 -0.74
C TYR A 204 10.12 19.58 -1.34
N LEU A 205 11.33 19.85 -0.83
CA LEU A 205 12.20 20.92 -1.33
C LEU A 205 12.82 20.61 -2.70
N LEU A 206 12.82 19.34 -3.11
CA LEU A 206 13.32 18.96 -4.42
C LEU A 206 12.32 19.42 -5.50
N PRO A 207 12.80 20.01 -6.61
CA PRO A 207 11.94 20.49 -7.69
C PRO A 207 11.47 19.32 -8.57
N ILE A 208 10.76 18.36 -7.99
CA ILE A 208 10.22 17.18 -8.69
C ILE A 208 8.69 17.14 -8.58
N GLY A 209 8.04 16.62 -9.62
CA GLY A 209 6.58 16.45 -9.65
C GLY A 209 6.05 15.60 -8.47
N TYR A 210 4.83 15.90 -8.00
CA TYR A 210 4.23 15.25 -6.83
C TYR A 210 4.01 13.73 -7.02
N PHE A 211 3.85 13.29 -8.27
CA PHE A 211 3.78 11.87 -8.62
C PHE A 211 5.06 11.14 -8.22
N ILE A 212 6.21 11.74 -8.53
CA ILE A 212 7.52 11.12 -8.31
C ILE A 212 7.94 11.25 -6.88
N THR A 213 7.65 12.37 -6.21
CA THR A 213 7.89 12.50 -4.76
C THR A 213 7.19 11.38 -3.99
N GLY A 214 5.95 11.03 -4.33
CA GLY A 214 5.22 9.93 -3.72
C GLY A 214 5.89 8.56 -3.90
N VAL A 215 6.36 8.27 -5.12
CA VAL A 215 7.10 7.03 -5.43
C VAL A 215 8.44 6.98 -4.69
N VAL A 216 9.20 8.08 -4.69
CA VAL A 216 10.49 8.18 -4.00
C VAL A 216 10.31 8.02 -2.48
N MET A 217 9.28 8.63 -1.90
CA MET A 217 8.94 8.44 -0.48
C MET A 217 8.65 6.98 -0.14
N ALA A 218 7.81 6.31 -0.93
CA ALA A 218 7.51 4.89 -0.71
C ALA A 218 8.75 3.99 -0.88
N TRP A 219 9.64 4.32 -1.82
CA TRP A 219 10.89 3.60 -2.02
C TRP A 219 11.83 3.71 -0.81
N PHE A 220 12.06 4.92 -0.30
CA PHE A 220 12.87 5.11 0.91
C PHE A 220 12.22 4.47 2.13
N TRP A 221 10.89 4.62 2.28
CA TRP A 221 10.14 3.95 3.33
C TRP A 221 10.37 2.44 3.30
N TYR A 222 10.29 1.83 2.11
CA TYR A 222 10.49 0.39 1.95
C TYR A 222 11.92 -0.03 2.30
N CYS A 223 12.93 0.74 1.87
CA CYS A 223 14.33 0.48 2.21
C CYS A 223 14.55 0.55 3.73
N LEU A 224 14.11 1.64 4.38
CA LEU A 224 14.18 1.80 5.83
C LEU A 224 13.45 0.66 6.56
N TRP A 225 12.25 0.32 6.12
CA TRP A 225 11.47 -0.79 6.67
C TRP A 225 12.22 -2.12 6.62
N ILE A 226 12.87 -2.42 5.48
CA ILE A 226 13.72 -3.62 5.33
C ILE A 226 14.92 -3.58 6.28
N PHE A 227 15.63 -2.46 6.36
CA PHE A 227 16.81 -2.33 7.21
C PHE A 227 16.47 -2.58 8.68
N VAL A 228 15.42 -1.92 9.17
CA VAL A 228 14.96 -2.10 10.55
C VAL A 228 14.49 -3.52 10.78
N ARG A 229 13.74 -4.12 9.84
CA ARG A 229 13.29 -5.51 9.95
C ARG A 229 14.47 -6.48 10.11
N PHE A 230 15.53 -6.32 9.33
CA PHE A 230 16.69 -7.20 9.46
C PHE A 230 17.52 -6.92 10.71
N HIS A 231 17.53 -5.68 11.19
CA HIS A 231 18.18 -5.32 12.45
C HIS A 231 17.45 -5.91 13.66
N LEU A 232 16.11 -5.99 13.62
CA LEU A 232 15.30 -6.58 14.67
C LEU A 232 15.42 -8.12 14.72
N ASN A 233 15.69 -8.75 13.58
CA ASN A 233 15.86 -10.20 13.48
C ASN A 233 17.27 -10.65 13.94
N SER A 234 17.34 -11.74 14.71
CA SER A 234 18.61 -12.30 15.23
C SER A 234 19.58 -12.75 14.14
N ALA A 235 19.07 -13.11 12.96
CA ALA A 235 19.88 -13.49 11.81
C ALA A 235 20.62 -12.33 11.12
N GLY A 236 20.24 -11.07 11.43
CA GLY A 236 20.85 -9.87 10.84
C GLY A 236 20.64 -9.73 9.32
N ILE A 237 21.42 -8.83 8.71
CA ILE A 237 21.41 -8.58 7.25
C ILE A 237 22.42 -9.49 6.55
N ASN A 238 21.95 -10.36 5.66
CA ASN A 238 22.83 -11.06 4.72
C ASN A 238 23.14 -10.16 3.51
N TRP A 239 24.22 -9.37 3.62
CA TRP A 239 24.62 -8.40 2.60
C TRP A 239 24.91 -8.99 1.23
N HIS A 240 25.40 -10.24 1.16
CA HIS A 240 25.68 -10.89 -0.12
C HIS A 240 24.42 -11.08 -0.97
N LYS A 241 23.30 -11.45 -0.33
CA LYS A 241 22.00 -11.59 -1.01
C LYS A 241 21.33 -10.23 -1.28
N GLN A 242 21.54 -9.24 -0.40
CA GLN A 242 20.88 -7.94 -0.49
C GLN A 242 21.57 -6.95 -1.44
N LYS A 243 22.87 -7.10 -1.71
CA LYS A 243 23.61 -6.19 -2.60
C LYS A 243 22.98 -6.11 -3.98
N ASN A 244 22.67 -7.25 -4.59
CA ASN A 244 22.04 -7.29 -5.92
C ASN A 244 20.66 -6.65 -5.91
N PHE A 245 19.88 -6.89 -4.84
CA PHE A 245 18.58 -6.25 -4.67
C PHE A 245 18.70 -4.73 -4.61
N LEU A 246 19.64 -4.19 -3.82
CA LEU A 246 19.85 -2.76 -3.68
C LEU A 246 20.38 -2.12 -4.97
N ILE A 247 21.32 -2.76 -5.67
CA ILE A 247 21.86 -2.26 -6.94
C ILE A 247 20.76 -2.20 -8.00
N ILE A 248 19.98 -3.27 -8.16
CA ILE A 248 18.90 -3.30 -9.15
C ILE A 248 17.85 -2.23 -8.81
N ASN A 249 17.41 -2.14 -7.55
CA ASN A 249 16.42 -1.14 -7.13
C ASN A 249 16.95 0.29 -7.26
N GLY A 250 18.21 0.54 -6.92
CA GLY A 250 18.85 1.84 -7.08
C GLY A 250 18.96 2.24 -8.55
N GLY A 251 19.35 1.30 -9.42
CA GLY A 251 19.36 1.51 -10.87
C GLY A 251 17.98 1.87 -11.42
N TRP A 252 16.94 1.13 -11.01
CA TRP A 252 15.56 1.46 -11.38
C TRP A 252 15.11 2.83 -10.88
N LEU A 253 15.49 3.21 -9.66
CA LEU A 253 15.19 4.54 -9.12
C LEU A 253 15.87 5.64 -9.95
N ILE A 254 17.14 5.46 -10.31
CA ILE A 254 17.86 6.42 -11.15
C ILE A 254 17.20 6.54 -12.52
N LEU A 255 16.84 5.43 -13.16
CA LEU A 255 16.12 5.46 -14.44
C LEU A 255 14.78 6.19 -14.31
N LEU A 256 14.04 5.96 -13.23
CA LEU A 256 12.79 6.67 -12.95
C LEU A 256 13.04 8.17 -12.80
N LEU A 257 14.07 8.58 -12.07
CA LEU A 257 14.40 10.00 -11.90
C LEU A 257 14.88 10.65 -13.21
N VAL A 258 15.68 9.97 -14.03
CA VAL A 258 16.20 10.54 -15.28
C VAL A 258 15.11 10.65 -16.35
N PHE A 259 14.26 9.62 -16.50
CA PHE A 259 13.32 9.55 -17.62
C PHE A 259 11.92 10.06 -17.29
N LEU A 260 11.50 10.01 -16.02
CA LEU A 260 10.15 10.39 -15.62
C LEU A 260 10.11 11.68 -14.80
N ALA A 261 11.20 12.08 -14.14
CA ALA A 261 11.21 13.34 -13.39
C ALA A 261 11.09 14.54 -14.32
N ARG A 262 9.86 15.05 -14.39
CA ARG A 262 9.63 16.44 -14.78
C ARG A 262 10.07 17.30 -13.62
N TRP A 263 11.20 17.96 -13.83
CA TRP A 263 11.70 19.00 -12.95
C TRP A 263 10.71 20.17 -12.97
N ARG A 264 10.35 20.66 -11.79
CA ARG A 264 9.49 21.84 -11.62
C ARG A 264 10.26 23.11 -11.93
#